data_AF-A0A510E5C3-F1
#
_entry.id   AF-A0A510E5C3-F1
#
_cell.length_a   1.000
_cell.length_b   1.000
_cell.length_c   1.000
_cell.angle_alpha   90.00
_cell.angle_beta   90.00
_cell.angle_gamma   90.00
#
_symmetry.space_group_name_H-M   'P 1'
#
loop_
_entity.id
_entity.type
_entity.pdbx_description
1 polymer ?
#
loop_
_entity_poly.entity_id
_entity_poly.type
_entity_poly.pdbx_seq_one_letter_code
_entity_poly.pdbx_strand_id
1 'polypeptide(L)'
;MKAIIKYDNGETEEVELEKKEVIPSDQGNVAHFKYVKLDKSKSIVIHVYLPTTEEPNVRAIDIGKEVVERKTSISRYNNIADDLITRAKFMSPSVDKCVFCGDLASNTFKGKKVCSSCFAELNKHGEASEEFSKYLRNKTIHKWNS
;
A
#
# COMPACT_ATOMS: atom_id res chain seq x y z
N MET A 1 -23.65 -3.41 38.92
CA MET A 1 -24.06 -4.83 38.76
C MET A 1 -22.97 -5.68 39.37
N LYS A 2 -23.28 -6.81 40.00
CA LYS A 2 -22.26 -7.70 40.59
C LYS A 2 -22.15 -8.99 39.79
N ALA A 3 -20.93 -9.47 39.58
CA ALA A 3 -20.64 -10.78 38.98
C ALA A 3 -19.73 -11.58 39.91
N ILE A 4 -19.93 -12.90 39.95
CA ILE A 4 -19.08 -13.81 40.73
C ILE A 4 -18.26 -14.62 39.72
N ILE A 5 -16.94 -14.52 39.83
CA ILE A 5 -16.00 -15.34 39.06
C ILE A 5 -15.65 -16.55 39.93
N LYS A 6 -15.98 -17.76 39.46
CA LYS A 6 -15.58 -19.00 40.11
C LYS A 6 -14.43 -19.63 39.33
N TYR A 7 -13.32 -19.85 40.00
CA TYR A 7 -12.12 -20.45 39.43
C TYR A 7 -12.11 -21.97 39.66
N ASP A 8 -11.37 -22.71 38.84
CA ASP A 8 -11.29 -24.18 38.91
C ASP A 8 -10.66 -24.69 40.22
N ASN A 9 -9.86 -23.86 40.88
CA ASN A 9 -9.30 -24.13 42.21
C ASN A 9 -10.34 -23.98 43.35
N GLY A 10 -11.59 -23.65 43.03
CA GLY A 10 -12.67 -23.43 43.99
C GLY A 10 -12.73 -22.02 44.59
N GLU A 11 -11.78 -21.15 44.26
CA GLU A 11 -11.81 -19.75 44.69
C GLU A 11 -12.95 -19.00 43.99
N THR A 12 -13.49 -18.00 44.69
CA THR A 12 -14.50 -17.10 44.15
C THR A 12 -14.08 -15.66 44.36
N GLU A 13 -14.30 -14.82 43.34
CA GLU A 13 -14.05 -13.39 43.38
C GLU A 13 -15.34 -12.68 42.99
N GLU A 14 -15.90 -11.88 43.89
CA GLU A 14 -17.01 -11.00 43.59
C GLU A 14 -16.46 -9.70 42.99
N VAL A 15 -16.95 -9.34 41.81
CA VAL A 15 -16.54 -8.14 41.09
C VAL A 15 -17.74 -7.25 40.81
N GLU A 16 -17.55 -5.95 41.01
CA GLU A 16 -18.54 -4.96 40.63
C GLU A 16 -18.27 -4.48 39.21
N LEU A 17 -19.25 -4.67 38.34
CA LEU A 17 -19.25 -4.20 36.96
C LEU A 17 -19.75 -2.76 36.91
N GLU A 18 -18.93 -1.90 36.31
CA GLU A 18 -19.24 -0.50 36.08
C GLU A 18 -20.12 -0.36 34.83
N LYS A 19 -21.21 0.39 34.93
CA LYS A 19 -22.01 0.75 33.77
C LYS A 19 -21.23 1.75 32.92
N LYS A 20 -20.95 1.40 31.66
CA LYS A 20 -20.20 2.27 30.75
C LYS A 20 -21.13 3.07 29.87
N GLU A 21 -22.07 2.39 29.23
CA GLU A 21 -22.86 3.02 28.18
C GLU A 21 -24.21 2.36 27.97
N VAL A 22 -25.09 3.05 27.26
CA VAL A 22 -26.38 2.55 26.76
C VAL A 22 -26.35 2.67 25.25
N ILE A 23 -26.43 1.51 24.60
CA ILE A 23 -26.27 1.35 23.16
C ILE A 23 -27.67 1.13 22.54
N PRO A 24 -28.02 1.85 21.48
CA PRO A 24 -29.25 1.59 20.75
C PRO A 24 -29.13 0.28 19.95
N SER A 25 -30.15 -0.56 19.99
CA SER A 25 -30.26 -1.80 19.21
C SER A 25 -31.66 -1.94 18.62
N ASP A 26 -31.80 -2.73 17.55
CA ASP A 26 -33.06 -2.93 16.81
C ASP A 26 -34.20 -3.49 17.69
N GLN A 27 -33.85 -4.13 18.81
CA GLN A 27 -34.80 -4.74 19.75
C GLN A 27 -35.01 -3.92 21.03
N GLY A 28 -34.46 -2.70 21.11
CA GLY A 28 -34.49 -1.84 22.29
C GLY A 28 -33.09 -1.51 22.82
N ASN A 29 -33.01 -0.58 23.75
CA ASN A 29 -31.72 -0.10 24.26
C ASN A 29 -31.06 -1.15 25.15
N VAL A 30 -29.73 -1.16 25.16
CA VAL A 30 -28.92 -2.14 25.90
C VAL A 30 -27.90 -1.42 26.77
N ALA A 31 -27.93 -1.67 28.07
CA ALA A 31 -26.93 -1.20 29.01
C ALA A 31 -25.70 -2.10 28.96
N HIS A 32 -24.53 -1.51 28.68
CA HIS A 32 -23.24 -2.16 28.71
C HIS A 32 -22.56 -1.95 30.07
N PHE A 33 -22.22 -3.06 30.71
CA PHE A 33 -21.42 -3.09 31.92
C PHE A 33 -20.06 -3.73 31.61
N LYS A 34 -19.00 -3.13 32.13
CA LYS A 34 -17.62 -3.56 31.86
C LYS A 34 -16.83 -3.69 33.16
N TYR A 35 -16.02 -4.74 33.23
CA TYR A 35 -14.98 -4.91 34.24
C TYR A 35 -13.69 -5.35 33.55
N VAL A 36 -12.58 -4.69 33.87
CA VAL A 36 -11.26 -5.02 33.34
C VAL A 36 -10.26 -5.04 34.49
N LYS A 37 -9.54 -6.15 34.62
CA LYS A 37 -8.42 -6.32 35.54
C LYS A 37 -7.26 -6.93 34.78
N LEU A 38 -6.20 -6.15 34.60
CA LEU A 38 -4.99 -6.56 33.89
C LEU A 38 -3.81 -6.46 34.85
N ASP A 39 -3.42 -7.59 35.41
CA ASP A 39 -2.27 -7.74 36.30
C ASP A 39 -1.28 -8.75 35.70
N LYS A 40 -0.04 -8.77 36.20
CA LYS A 40 0.99 -9.74 35.76
C LYS A 40 0.56 -11.21 35.96
N SER A 41 -0.37 -11.46 36.87
CA SER A 41 -0.86 -12.79 37.22
C SER A 41 -2.19 -13.16 36.55
N LYS A 42 -3.02 -12.19 36.16
CA LYS A 42 -4.34 -12.44 35.57
C LYS A 42 -4.81 -11.30 34.69
N SER A 43 -5.43 -11.65 33.58
CA SER A 43 -6.10 -10.73 32.68
C SER A 43 -7.57 -11.13 32.56
N ILE A 44 -8.45 -10.30 33.11
CA ILE A 44 -9.89 -10.55 33.19
C ILE A 44 -10.60 -9.40 32.49
N VAL A 45 -11.44 -9.73 31.53
CA VAL A 45 -12.27 -8.78 30.81
C VAL A 45 -13.69 -9.34 30.78
N ILE A 46 -14.64 -8.63 31.37
CA ILE A 46 -16.04 -9.02 31.44
C ILE A 46 -16.88 -7.91 30.80
N HIS A 47 -17.72 -8.31 29.86
CA HIS A 47 -18.72 -7.47 29.22
C HIS A 47 -20.09 -8.09 29.44
N VAL A 48 -21.02 -7.33 30.00
CA VAL A 48 -22.41 -7.74 30.15
C VAL A 48 -23.30 -6.72 29.46
N TYR A 49 -24.24 -7.21 28.67
CA TYR A 49 -25.21 -6.42 27.95
C TYR A 49 -26.60 -6.80 28.43
N LEU A 50 -27.33 -5.85 29.01
CA LEU A 50 -28.68 -6.07 29.52
C LEU A 50 -29.69 -5.14 28.85
N PRO A 51 -30.88 -5.63 28.46
CA PRO A 51 -31.95 -4.76 27.99
C PRO A 51 -32.26 -3.67 29.02
N THR A 52 -32.44 -2.43 28.57
CA THR A 52 -32.80 -1.29 29.42
C THR A 52 -33.80 -0.39 28.71
N THR A 53 -34.58 0.34 29.49
CA THR A 53 -35.50 1.40 29.01
C THR A 53 -34.85 2.78 29.01
N GLU A 54 -33.61 2.89 29.48
CA GLU A 54 -32.86 4.15 29.50
C GLU A 54 -32.53 4.64 28.10
N GLU A 55 -32.44 5.97 27.92
CA GLU A 55 -32.06 6.57 26.64
C GLU A 55 -30.60 6.25 26.28
N PRO A 56 -30.29 5.99 24.99
CA PRO A 56 -28.94 5.69 24.55
C PRO A 56 -28.03 6.91 24.73
N ASN A 57 -26.90 6.71 25.38
CA ASN A 57 -25.88 7.74 25.57
C ASN A 57 -24.73 7.63 24.56
N VAL A 58 -24.71 6.57 23.75
CA VAL A 58 -23.76 6.39 22.65
C VAL A 58 -24.41 6.80 21.34
N ARG A 59 -23.75 7.71 20.62
CA ARG A 59 -24.08 7.92 19.21
C ARG A 59 -23.53 6.75 18.43
N ALA A 60 -24.40 6.00 17.75
CA ALA A 60 -23.95 4.98 16.81
C ALA A 60 -22.98 5.62 15.81
N ILE A 61 -21.73 5.17 15.83
CA ILE A 61 -20.76 5.59 14.84
C ILE A 61 -21.20 4.95 13.53
N ASP A 62 -21.56 5.78 12.56
CA ASP A 62 -21.81 5.33 11.20
C ASP A 62 -20.45 4.90 10.60
N ILE A 63 -20.11 3.63 10.78
CA ILE A 63 -18.86 3.02 10.29
C ILE A 63 -18.72 3.28 8.79
N GLY A 64 -19.83 3.35 8.05
CA GLY A 64 -19.85 3.71 6.63
C GLY A 64 -19.29 5.11 6.39
N LYS A 65 -19.77 6.11 7.13
CA LYS A 65 -19.22 7.48 7.06
C LYS A 65 -17.77 7.56 7.53
N GLU A 66 -17.40 6.90 8.63
CA GLU A 66 -16.03 6.95 9.14
C GLU A 66 -15.01 6.31 8.17
N VAL A 67 -15.38 5.19 7.52
CA VAL A 67 -14.56 4.56 6.49
C VAL A 67 -14.43 5.45 5.26
N VAL A 68 -15.50 6.14 4.85
CA VAL A 68 -15.45 7.09 3.72
C VAL A 68 -14.55 8.27 4.06
N GLU A 69 -14.69 8.87 5.25
CA GLU A 69 -13.87 10.00 5.70
C GLU A 69 -12.38 9.63 5.80
N ARG A 70 -12.06 8.45 6.33
CA ARG A 70 -10.69 7.92 6.37
C ARG A 70 -10.15 7.55 4.99
N LYS A 71 -10.98 7.05 4.06
CA LYS A 71 -10.58 6.85 2.65
C LYS A 71 -10.20 8.18 1.99
N THR A 72 -10.96 9.26 2.24
CA THR A 72 -10.62 10.58 1.70
C THR A 72 -9.30 11.13 2.23
N SER A 73 -8.96 10.90 3.50
CA SER A 73 -7.67 11.34 4.05
C SER A 73 -6.49 10.54 3.49
N ILE A 74 -6.67 9.25 3.20
CA ILE A 74 -5.67 8.42 2.50
C ILE A 74 -5.52 8.85 1.04
N SER A 75 -6.60 9.25 0.36
CA SER A 75 -6.50 9.77 -1.03
C SER A 75 -5.78 11.11 -1.16
N ARG A 76 -5.72 11.92 -0.07
CA ARG A 76 -4.89 13.14 -0.05
C ARG A 76 -3.40 12.83 0.15
N TYR A 77 -3.09 11.62 0.63
CA TYR A 77 -1.76 11.01 0.54
C TYR A 77 -1.54 10.36 -0.84
N ASN A 78 -2.15 10.89 -1.90
CA ASN A 78 -1.69 10.71 -3.27
C ASN A 78 -0.32 11.38 -3.42
N ASN A 79 0.68 10.62 -2.95
CA ASN A 79 1.86 10.23 -3.70
C ASN A 79 2.67 11.40 -4.27
N ILE A 80 3.47 12.01 -3.40
CA ILE A 80 4.73 12.68 -3.82
C ILE A 80 5.50 11.77 -4.78
N ALA A 81 5.47 10.44 -4.56
CA ALA A 81 6.04 9.45 -5.47
C ALA A 81 5.37 9.43 -6.86
N ASP A 82 4.05 9.51 -6.96
CA ASP A 82 3.34 9.50 -8.25
C ASP A 82 3.46 10.84 -8.96
N ASP A 83 3.51 11.96 -8.23
CA ASP A 83 3.83 13.28 -8.80
C ASP A 83 5.28 13.29 -9.32
N LEU A 84 6.24 12.71 -8.57
CA LEU A 84 7.62 12.53 -9.03
C LEU A 84 7.71 11.59 -10.24
N ILE A 85 6.97 10.47 -10.26
CA ILE A 85 6.91 9.54 -11.40
C ILE A 85 6.28 10.22 -12.62
N THR A 86 5.23 11.02 -12.42
CA THR A 86 4.55 11.74 -13.50
C THR A 86 5.46 12.83 -14.06
N ARG A 87 6.10 13.63 -13.20
CA ARG A 87 7.14 14.59 -13.62
C ARG A 87 8.31 13.90 -14.32
N ALA A 88 8.76 12.75 -13.83
CA ALA A 88 9.82 11.98 -14.50
C ALA A 88 9.39 11.47 -15.88
N LYS A 89 8.13 11.06 -16.06
CA LYS A 89 7.57 10.69 -17.38
C LYS A 89 7.48 11.89 -18.33
N PHE A 90 7.17 13.09 -17.82
CA PHE A 90 7.18 14.32 -18.63
C PHE A 90 8.58 14.89 -18.88
N MET A 91 9.55 14.57 -18.02
CA MET A 91 10.95 15.02 -18.13
C MET A 91 11.87 14.02 -18.83
N SER A 92 11.43 12.79 -19.11
CA SER A 92 12.19 11.89 -19.98
C SER A 92 12.07 12.39 -21.42
N PRO A 93 13.11 13.02 -22.02
CA PRO A 93 13.11 13.24 -23.45
C PRO A 93 12.87 11.89 -24.12
N SER A 94 12.16 11.86 -25.26
CA SER A 94 12.08 10.67 -26.09
C SER A 94 13.51 10.22 -26.39
N VAL A 95 13.98 9.24 -25.64
CA VAL A 95 15.37 8.79 -25.70
C VAL A 95 15.48 8.04 -27.01
N ASP A 96 15.93 8.74 -28.04
CA ASP A 96 16.12 8.16 -29.36
C ASP A 96 17.07 6.98 -29.24
N LYS A 97 16.63 5.81 -29.71
CA LYS A 97 17.46 4.60 -29.69
C LYS A 97 18.14 4.43 -31.05
N CYS A 98 19.36 3.91 -31.00
CA CYS A 98 20.11 3.51 -32.18
C CYS A 98 19.34 2.41 -32.92
N VAL A 99 19.09 2.62 -34.21
CA VAL A 99 18.35 1.67 -35.06
C VAL A 99 19.03 0.30 -35.11
N PHE A 100 20.36 0.22 -34.93
CA PHE A 100 21.12 -1.02 -35.09
C PHE A 100 21.36 -1.80 -33.80
N CYS A 101 21.54 -1.14 -32.65
CA CYS A 101 21.92 -1.81 -31.40
C CYS A 101 21.05 -1.46 -30.18
N GLY A 102 20.10 -0.54 -30.33
CA GLY A 102 19.19 -0.12 -29.26
C GLY A 102 19.82 0.72 -28.14
N ASP A 103 21.12 1.05 -28.23
CA ASP A 103 21.78 2.02 -27.33
C ASP A 103 21.23 3.44 -27.55
N LEU A 104 21.52 4.36 -26.63
CA LEU A 104 21.21 5.78 -26.80
C LEU A 104 21.77 6.33 -28.12
N ALA A 105 20.91 6.85 -28.99
CA ALA A 105 21.31 7.53 -30.19
C ALA A 105 21.84 8.93 -29.86
N SER A 106 23.01 9.23 -30.39
CA SER A 106 23.71 10.51 -30.22
C SER A 106 24.04 11.17 -31.57
N ASN A 107 23.86 10.44 -32.68
CA ASN A 107 24.25 10.85 -34.03
C ASN A 107 23.22 10.40 -35.07
N THR A 108 23.37 10.89 -36.30
CA THR A 108 22.55 10.48 -37.46
C THR A 108 23.44 10.04 -38.62
N PHE A 109 23.19 8.85 -39.17
CA PHE A 109 23.88 8.31 -40.36
C PHE A 109 22.85 8.06 -41.46
N LYS A 110 22.96 8.77 -42.59
CA LYS A 110 22.01 8.68 -43.72
C LYS A 110 20.52 8.76 -43.30
N GLY A 111 20.21 9.68 -42.38
CA GLY A 111 18.85 9.87 -41.84
C GLY A 111 18.41 8.89 -40.74
N LYS A 112 19.23 7.88 -40.42
CA LYS A 112 18.96 6.93 -39.32
C LYS A 112 19.63 7.39 -38.03
N LYS A 113 18.90 7.36 -36.91
CA LYS A 113 19.45 7.68 -35.58
C LYS A 113 20.36 6.54 -35.09
N VAL A 114 21.59 6.86 -34.72
CA VAL A 114 22.63 5.89 -34.35
C VAL A 114 23.40 6.33 -33.11
N CYS A 115 23.91 5.38 -32.32
CA CYS A 115 24.84 5.67 -31.23
C CYS A 115 26.23 6.01 -31.79
N SER A 116 27.07 6.69 -31.00
CA SER A 116 28.42 7.10 -31.39
C SER A 116 29.27 5.94 -31.91
N SER A 117 29.17 4.75 -31.31
CA SER A 117 29.94 3.58 -31.73
C SER A 117 29.49 3.04 -33.09
N CYS A 118 28.18 2.94 -33.32
CA CYS A 118 27.65 2.51 -34.62
C CYS A 118 27.97 3.55 -35.70
N PHE A 119 27.94 4.85 -35.37
CA PHE A 119 28.33 5.91 -36.29
C PHE A 119 29.79 5.79 -36.75
N ALA A 120 30.71 5.52 -35.81
CA ALA A 120 32.12 5.34 -36.11
C ALA A 120 32.37 4.16 -37.06
N GLU A 121 31.72 3.02 -36.81
CA GLU A 121 31.87 1.83 -37.65
C GLU A 121 31.18 1.97 -39.02
N LEU A 122 30.01 2.62 -39.06
CA LEU A 122 29.30 2.94 -40.30
C LEU A 122 30.09 3.90 -41.20
N ASN A 123 30.82 4.87 -40.63
CA ASN A 123 31.68 5.76 -41.40
C ASN A 123 32.92 5.07 -41.98
N LYS A 124 33.43 4.03 -41.29
CA LYS A 124 34.63 3.31 -41.74
C LYS A 124 34.31 2.26 -42.80
N HIS A 125 33.27 1.46 -42.58
CA HIS A 125 33.02 0.26 -43.37
C HIS A 125 31.73 0.37 -44.21
N GLY A 126 30.79 1.25 -43.83
CA GLY A 126 29.49 1.36 -44.48
C GLY A 126 28.49 0.31 -44.01
N GLU A 127 27.20 0.60 -44.21
CA GLU A 127 26.09 -0.24 -43.70
C GLU A 127 26.06 -1.64 -44.32
N ALA A 128 26.46 -1.78 -45.60
CA ALA A 128 26.43 -3.04 -46.34
C ALA A 128 27.70 -3.91 -46.16
N SER A 129 28.60 -3.51 -45.25
CA SER A 129 29.86 -4.22 -45.05
C SER A 129 29.71 -5.44 -44.14
N GLU A 130 30.54 -6.45 -44.40
CA GLU A 130 30.61 -7.65 -43.58
C GLU A 130 31.22 -7.31 -42.20
N GLU A 131 32.14 -6.35 -42.16
CA GLU A 131 32.77 -5.83 -40.95
C GLU A 131 31.75 -5.21 -40.00
N PHE A 132 30.85 -4.37 -40.51
CA PHE A 132 29.79 -3.78 -39.69
C PHE A 132 28.79 -4.84 -39.20
N SER A 133 28.47 -5.82 -40.04
CA SER A 133 27.60 -6.95 -39.66
C SER A 133 28.20 -7.78 -38.53
N LYS A 134 29.51 -8.07 -38.59
CA LYS A 134 30.25 -8.80 -37.55
C LYS A 134 30.32 -7.99 -36.25
N TYR A 135 30.59 -6.69 -36.34
CA TYR A 135 30.57 -5.78 -35.20
C TYR A 135 29.20 -5.80 -34.50
N LEU A 136 28.10 -5.66 -35.25
CA LEU A 136 26.76 -5.67 -34.68
C LEU A 136 26.46 -6.99 -33.95
N ARG A 137 26.75 -8.14 -34.57
CA ARG A 137 26.55 -9.45 -33.93
C ARG A 137 27.25 -9.54 -32.58
N ASN A 138 28.54 -9.17 -32.53
CA ASN A 138 29.31 -9.19 -31.28
C ASN A 138 28.71 -8.23 -30.23
N LYS A 139 28.29 -7.04 -30.67
CA LYS A 139 27.73 -6.03 -29.76
C LYS A 139 26.35 -6.41 -29.22
N THR A 140 25.55 -7.17 -29.96
CA THR A 140 24.21 -7.58 -29.53
C THR A 140 24.15 -8.95 -28.85
N ILE A 141 25.19 -9.79 -28.95
CA ILE A 141 25.22 -11.16 -28.36
C ILE A 141 24.86 -11.17 -26.88
N HIS A 142 25.33 -10.20 -26.10
CA HIS A 142 25.07 -10.16 -24.66
C HIS A 142 23.70 -9.58 -24.29
N LYS A 143 22.98 -8.95 -25.24
CA LYS A 143 21.68 -8.32 -24.97
C LYS A 143 20.50 -9.28 -25.06
N TRP A 144 20.65 -10.42 -25.71
CA TRP A 144 19.56 -11.41 -25.91
C TRP A 144 19.63 -12.58 -24.92
N ASN A 145 20.71 -12.67 -24.14
CA ASN A 145 20.93 -13.72 -23.12
C ASN A 145 20.72 -13.21 -21.68
N SER A 146 20.03 -12.08 -21.50
CA SER A 146 19.66 -11.48 -20.21
C SER A 146 18.19 -11.11 -20.25
#